data_AF-A0A965LS71-F1
#
_entry.id   AF-A0A965LS71-F1
#
_cell.length_a   1.000
_cell.length_b   1.000
_cell.length_c   1.000
_cell.angle_alpha   90.00
_cell.angle_beta   90.00
_cell.angle_gamma   90.00
#
_symmetry.space_group_name_H-M   'P 1'
#
loop_
_entity.id
_entity.type
_entity.pdbx_description
1 polymer ?
#
loop_
_entity_poly.entity_id
_entity_poly.type
_entity_poly.pdbx_seq_one_letter_code
_entity_poly.pdbx_strand_id
1 'polypeptide(L)'
;MLALLISGQDIRELSLGLVRDGRLVGDVVVPASPERYLSAIAATLAGWNVRAEDLDALAVVTGPGSFTSSRVSTTIANAIAYGNAAVKRPKGWLRSMSISPN
;
A
#
# COMPACT_ATOMS: atom_id res chain seq x y z
N MET A 1 6.86 13.26 -5.45
CA MET A 1 5.96 12.52 -4.54
C MET A 1 5.91 11.06 -4.97
N LEU A 2 6.37 10.15 -4.12
CA LEU A 2 6.30 8.71 -4.32
C LEU A 2 5.20 8.10 -3.43
N ALA A 3 4.30 7.33 -4.01
CA ALA A 3 3.19 6.72 -3.28
C ALA A 3 3.01 5.25 -3.65
N LEU A 4 2.60 4.43 -2.67
CA LEU A 4 2.21 3.04 -2.89
C LEU A 4 0.68 2.93 -2.83
N LEU A 5 0.11 2.32 -3.88
CA LEU A 5 -1.28 1.91 -3.97
C LEU A 5 -1.40 0.45 -3.54
N ILE A 6 -2.36 0.13 -2.69
CA ILE A 6 -2.64 -1.22 -2.19
C ILE A 6 -4.10 -1.56 -2.43
N SER A 7 -4.37 -2.67 -3.10
CA SER A 7 -5.72 -3.14 -3.40
C SER A 7 -5.82 -4.64 -3.14
N GLY A 8 -6.38 -5.02 -1.99
CA GLY A 8 -6.74 -6.39 -1.66
C GLY A 8 -8.25 -6.57 -1.80
N GLN A 9 -8.75 -6.70 -3.03
CA GLN A 9 -10.18 -6.88 -3.30
C GLN A 9 -10.60 -8.35 -3.34
N ASP A 10 -9.66 -9.25 -3.64
CA ASP A 10 -9.77 -10.70 -3.59
C ASP A 10 -8.92 -11.25 -2.42
N ILE A 11 -9.34 -12.32 -1.76
CA ILE A 11 -8.55 -13.02 -0.72
C ILE A 11 -7.39 -13.84 -1.29
N ARG A 12 -7.29 -13.99 -2.61
CA ARG A 12 -6.28 -14.84 -3.27
C ARG A 12 -5.13 -14.04 -3.86
N GLU A 13 -5.32 -12.74 -4.03
CA GLU A 13 -4.34 -11.86 -4.66
C GLU A 13 -4.31 -10.48 -4.02
N LEU A 14 -3.22 -9.77 -4.30
CA LEU A 14 -2.99 -8.40 -3.90
C LEU A 14 -2.49 -7.63 -5.11
N SER A 15 -3.16 -6.54 -5.45
CA SER A 15 -2.68 -5.61 -6.48
C SER A 15 -1.93 -4.46 -5.80
N LEU A 16 -0.74 -4.16 -6.32
CA LEU A 16 0.13 -3.09 -5.84
C LEU A 16 0.49 -2.17 -7.00
N GLY A 17 0.56 -0.87 -6.72
CA GLY A 17 0.96 0.14 -7.70
C GLY A 17 1.93 1.15 -7.10
N LEU A 18 2.98 1.50 -7.83
CA LEU A 18 3.91 2.57 -7.48
C LEU A 18 3.59 3.81 -8.30
N VAL A 19 3.27 4.91 -7.63
CA VAL A 19 2.99 6.20 -8.26
C VAL A 19 4.14 7.15 -7.97
N ARG A 20 4.70 7.76 -9.02
CA ARG A 20 5.71 8.82 -8.90
C ARG A 20 5.20 10.06 -9.62
N ASP A 21 5.11 11.16 -8.88
CA ASP A 21 4.68 12.47 -9.39
C ASP A 21 3.33 12.41 -10.15
N GLY A 22 2.37 11.68 -9.58
CA GLY A 22 1.03 11.52 -10.13
C GLY A 22 0.91 10.53 -11.29
N ARG A 23 1.99 9.84 -11.67
CA ARG A 23 1.99 8.82 -12.72
C ARG A 23 2.24 7.44 -12.15
N LEU A 24 1.49 6.44 -12.60
CA LEU A 24 1.78 5.03 -12.31
C LEU A 24 3.07 4.65 -13.04
N VAL A 25 4.10 4.27 -12.28
CA VAL A 25 5.43 3.91 -12.80
C VAL A 25 5.76 2.43 -12.61
N GLY A 26 4.89 1.69 -11.92
CA GLY A 26 4.94 0.24 -11.82
C GLY A 26 3.66 -0.28 -11.18
N ASP A 27 3.25 -1.47 -11.57
CA ASP A 27 2.15 -2.20 -10.95
C ASP A 27 2.40 -3.70 -11.05
N VAL A 28 1.81 -4.44 -10.12
CA VAL A 28 1.86 -5.90 -10.11
C VAL A 28 0.65 -6.45 -9.38
N VAL A 29 0.14 -7.58 -9.87
CA VAL A 29 -0.78 -8.43 -9.12
C VAL A 29 0.00 -9.65 -8.66
N VAL A 30 0.00 -9.90 -7.36
CA VAL A 30 0.71 -11.04 -6.76
C VAL A 30 -0.28 -11.98 -6.08
N PRO A 31 -0.15 -13.31 -6.26
CA PRO A 31 -0.94 -14.26 -5.51
C PRO A 31 -0.52 -14.20 -4.03
N ALA A 32 -1.45 -13.82 -3.18
CA ALA A 32 -1.21 -13.67 -1.74
C ALA A 32 -2.54 -13.79 -0.99
N SER A 33 -2.53 -14.56 0.09
CA SER A 33 -3.61 -14.50 1.08
C SER A 33 -3.43 -13.30 2.01
N PRO A 34 -4.48 -12.83 2.71
CA PRO A 34 -4.37 -11.66 3.58
C PRO A 34 -3.26 -11.75 4.64
N GLU A 35 -2.98 -12.95 5.16
CA GLU A 35 -1.89 -13.18 6.12
C GLU A 35 -0.50 -12.96 5.52
N ARG A 36 -0.39 -13.00 4.18
CA ARG A 36 0.85 -12.83 3.41
C ARG A 36 0.99 -11.46 2.75
N TYR A 37 0.02 -10.56 2.90
CA TYR A 37 0.07 -9.25 2.24
C TYR A 37 1.31 -8.44 2.62
N LEU A 38 1.71 -8.45 3.90
CA LEU A 38 2.88 -7.69 4.34
C LEU A 38 4.18 -8.20 3.71
N SER A 39 4.36 -9.52 3.65
CA SER A 39 5.55 -10.12 3.02
C SER A 39 5.53 -9.91 1.50
N ALA A 40 4.36 -9.98 0.87
CA ALA A 40 4.19 -9.66 -0.54
C ALA A 40 4.56 -8.20 -0.84
N ILE A 41 4.08 -7.23 -0.05
CA ILE A 41 4.44 -5.81 -0.18
C ILE A 41 5.94 -5.60 -0.01
N ALA A 42 6.56 -6.22 1.01
CA ALA A 42 7.99 -6.10 1.24
C ALA A 42 8.81 -6.64 0.06
N ALA A 43 8.42 -7.80 -0.49
CA ALA A 43 9.07 -8.38 -1.66
C ALA A 43 8.91 -7.52 -2.92
N THR A 44 7.71 -6.97 -3.15
CA THR A 44 7.45 -6.07 -4.29
C THR A 44 8.25 -4.79 -4.19
N LEU A 45 8.29 -4.15 -3.02
CA LEU A 45 9.10 -2.95 -2.80
C LEU A 45 10.60 -3.20 -3.01
N ALA A 46 11.11 -4.33 -2.52
CA ALA A 46 12.49 -4.75 -2.77
C ALA A 46 12.75 -4.96 -4.28
N GLY A 47 11.82 -5.59 -5.00
CA GLY A 47 11.90 -5.76 -6.45
C GLY A 47 11.89 -4.43 -7.23
N TRP A 48 11.23 -3.40 -6.70
CA TRP A 48 11.26 -2.04 -7.25
C TRP A 48 12.43 -1.19 -6.77
N ASN A 49 13.31 -1.73 -5.91
CA ASN A 49 14.39 -1.01 -5.26
C ASN A 49 13.90 0.26 -4.53
N VAL A 50 12.75 0.14 -3.85
CA VAL A 50 12.12 1.20 -3.05
C VAL A 50 12.09 0.76 -1.60
N ARG A 51 12.51 1.63 -0.68
CA ARG A 51 12.32 1.37 0.75
C ARG A 51 10.98 1.93 1.18
N ALA A 52 10.37 1.32 2.21
CA ALA A 52 9.12 1.84 2.77
C ALA A 52 9.28 3.30 3.24
N GLU A 53 10.45 3.66 3.74
CA GLU A 53 10.80 5.03 4.15
C GLU A 53 10.78 6.03 2.99
N ASP A 54 10.99 5.61 1.75
CA ASP A 54 11.00 6.51 0.59
C ASP A 54 9.59 6.93 0.15
N LEU A 55 8.55 6.29 0.70
CA LEU A 55 7.16 6.57 0.38
C LEU A 55 6.70 7.85 1.10
N ASP A 56 6.13 8.78 0.34
CA ASP A 56 5.51 10.00 0.82
C ASP A 56 4.02 9.80 1.16
N ALA A 57 3.38 8.79 0.57
CA ALA A 57 1.97 8.48 0.78
C ALA A 57 1.65 6.99 0.57
N LEU A 58 0.54 6.56 1.17
CA LEU A 58 -0.05 5.24 0.96
C LEU A 58 -1.53 5.44 0.62
N ALA A 59 -2.00 4.78 -0.42
CA ALA A 59 -3.43 4.77 -0.73
C ALA A 59 -3.93 3.33 -0.77
N VAL A 60 -5.10 3.10 -0.19
CA VAL A 60 -5.73 1.79 -0.11
C VAL A 60 -7.10 1.86 -0.77
N VAL A 61 -7.40 0.90 -1.63
CA VAL A 61 -8.74 0.75 -2.18
C VAL A 61 -9.64 0.07 -1.15
N THR A 62 -10.80 0.66 -0.85
CA THR A 62 -11.69 0.20 0.24
C THR A 62 -13.12 -0.12 -0.19
N GLY A 63 -13.54 0.19 -1.41
CA GLY A 63 -14.90 -0.20 -1.85
C GLY A 63 -14.95 -1.64 -2.39
N PRO A 64 -16.03 -2.04 -3.09
CA PRO A 64 -16.64 -3.35 -2.91
C PRO A 64 -15.73 -4.53 -3.25
N GLY A 65 -15.65 -5.47 -2.32
CA GLY A 65 -14.83 -6.69 -2.41
C GLY A 65 -14.79 -7.41 -1.07
N SER A 66 -13.76 -8.22 -0.85
CA SER A 66 -13.60 -8.98 0.40
C SER A 66 -13.48 -8.05 1.62
N PHE A 67 -14.46 -8.10 2.51
CA PHE A 67 -14.45 -7.37 3.80
C PHE A 67 -13.16 -7.62 4.60
N THR A 68 -12.66 -8.85 4.58
CA THR A 68 -11.42 -9.24 5.26
C THR A 68 -10.22 -8.59 4.59
N SER A 69 -10.10 -8.73 3.27
CA SER A 69 -8.94 -8.23 2.53
C SER A 69 -8.84 -6.70 2.55
N SER A 70 -9.97 -5.98 2.48
CA SER A 70 -9.98 -4.50 2.57
C SER A 70 -9.55 -4.00 3.95
N ARG A 71 -9.97 -4.68 5.03
CA ARG A 71 -9.56 -4.34 6.41
C ARG A 71 -8.09 -4.65 6.67
N VAL A 72 -7.61 -5.79 6.18
CA VAL A 72 -6.19 -6.16 6.30
C VAL A 72 -5.31 -5.17 5.52
N SER A 73 -5.69 -4.84 4.29
CA SER A 73 -4.96 -3.85 3.47
C SER A 73 -4.89 -2.47 4.14
N THR A 74 -6.01 -2.02 4.73
CA THR A 74 -6.07 -0.75 5.46
C THR A 74 -5.19 -0.79 6.72
N THR A 75 -5.22 -1.90 7.47
CA THR A 75 -4.40 -2.08 8.67
C THR A 75 -2.92 -2.06 8.35
N ILE A 76 -2.51 -2.74 7.26
CA ILE A 76 -1.12 -2.74 6.80
C ILE A 76 -0.66 -1.35 6.39
N ALA A 77 -1.47 -0.62 5.61
CA ALA A 77 -1.13 0.75 5.23
C ALA A 77 -0.97 1.66 6.45
N ASN A 78 -1.86 1.55 7.43
CA ASN A 78 -1.77 2.31 8.68
C ASN A 78 -0.52 1.93 9.49
N ALA A 79 -0.16 0.64 9.55
CA ALA A 79 1.05 0.18 10.23
C ALA A 79 2.34 0.72 9.57
N ILE A 80 2.42 0.69 8.23
CA ILE A 80 3.57 1.24 7.49
C ILE A 80 3.63 2.76 7.68
N ALA A 81 2.49 3.46 7.57
CA ALA A 81 2.44 4.91 7.81
C ALA A 81 2.87 5.27 9.23
N TYR A 82 2.42 4.52 10.25
CA TYR A 82 2.80 4.72 11.64
C TYR A 82 4.31 4.50 11.84
N GLY A 83 4.85 3.38 11.33
CA GLY A 83 6.28 3.08 11.41
C GLY A 83 7.13 4.17 10.76
N ASN A 84 6.75 4.61 9.55
CA ASN A 84 7.46 5.69 8.86
C ASN A 84 7.31 7.06 9.54
N ALA A 85 6.14 7.37 10.09
CA ALA A 85 5.91 8.63 10.82
C ALA A 85 6.65 8.67 12.16
N ALA A 86 6.92 7.52 12.77
CA ALA A 86 7.79 7.40 13.94
C ALA A 86 9.26 7.63 13.58
N VAL A 87 9.67 7.28 12.34
CA VAL A 87 11.05 7.46 11.83
C VAL A 87 11.30 8.85 11.24
N LYS A 88 10.28 9.51 10.65
CA LYS A 88 10.39 10.84 10.01
C LYS A 88 9.55 11.91 10.73
N ARG A 89 10.20 12.89 11.38
CA ARG A 89 9.58 14.20 11.69
C ARG A 89 10.60 15.35 11.52
N PRO A 90 10.24 16.55 11.01
CA PRO A 90 9.11 16.96 10.13
C PRO A 90 9.60 17.48 8.74
N LYS A 91 8.89 17.25 7.63
CA LYS A 91 7.75 18.06 7.12
C LYS A 91 6.87 17.19 6.19
N GLY A 92 5.55 17.31 6.34
CA GLY A 92 4.55 16.82 5.37
C GLY A 92 4.01 15.43 5.70
N TRP A 93 2.89 15.39 6.44
CA TRP A 93 2.20 14.18 6.88
C TRP A 93 2.00 13.15 5.75
N LEU A 94 2.59 11.96 5.91
CA LEU A 94 2.15 10.74 5.25
C LEU A 94 0.64 10.57 5.50
N ARG A 95 -0.17 10.65 4.44
CA ARG A 95 -1.62 10.42 4.51
C ARG A 95 -1.91 9.02 3.99
N SER A 96 -2.56 8.21 4.82
CA SER A 96 -3.28 7.01 4.37
C SER A 96 -4.61 7.51 3.80
N MET A 97 -4.85 7.30 2.51
CA MET A 97 -6.10 7.65 1.86
C MET A 97 -6.87 6.39 1.46
N SER A 98 -8.11 6.32 1.92
CA SER A 98 -9.09 5.30 1.58
C SER A 98 -9.84 5.73 0.32
N ILE A 99 -9.79 4.92 -0.74
CA ILE A 99 -10.47 5.19 -2.01
C ILE A 99 -11.61 4.18 -2.17
N SER A 100 -12.86 4.65 -2.12
CA SER A 100 -14.02 3.85 -2.50
C SER A 100 -14.24 3.96 -4.01
N PRO A 101 -14.21 2.87 -4.80
CA PRO A 101 -14.91 2.84 -6.07
C PRO A 101 -16.41 2.89 -5.73
N ASN A 102 -17.10 3.88 -6.28
CA ASN A 102 -18.55 4.17 -6.12
C ASN A 102 -19.42 3.09 -5.47
#